data_AF-A0A151SPV2-F1
#
_entry.id   AF-A0A151SPV2-F1
#
_cell.length_a   1.000
_cell.length_b   1.000
_cell.length_c   1.000
_cell.angle_alpha   90.00
_cell.angle_beta   90.00
_cell.angle_gamma   90.00
#
_symmetry.space_group_name_H-M   'P 1'
#
loop_
_entity.id
_entity.type
_entity.pdbx_description
1 polymer ?
#
loop_
_entity_poly.entity_id
_entity_poly.type
_entity_poly.pdbx_seq_one_letter_code
_entity_poly.pdbx_strand_id
1 'polypeptide(L)' 'MDIDYFTKWVEAILVKEVDQKEVINFIEDHIIFRFGIPQTITTDQGTVFTGRKVV' A
#
# COMPACT_ATOMS: atom_id res chain seq x y z
N MET A 1 -3.78 -2.55 5.15
CA MET A 1 -4.47 -1.37 5.74
C MET A 1 -3.50 -0.22 5.63
N ASP A 2 -4.00 0.93 5.18
CA ASP A 2 -3.25 2.18 5.10
C ASP A 2 -3.99 3.28 5.86
N ILE A 3 -3.26 4.30 6.31
CA ILE A 3 -3.79 5.43 7.05
C ILE A 3 -3.18 6.72 6.51
N ASP A 4 -4.03 7.63 6.04
CA ASP A 4 -3.59 8.98 5.76
C ASP A 4 -3.27 9.71 7.07
N TYR A 5 -2.00 10.11 7.24
CA TYR A 5 -1.52 10.66 8.49
C TYR A 5 -2.14 12.02 8.86
N PHE A 6 -2.55 12.82 7.86
CA PHE A 6 -3.10 14.16 8.05
C PHE A 6 -4.58 14.11 8.47
N THR A 7 -5.41 13.42 7.70
CA THR A 7 -6.85 13.32 7.92
C THR A 7 -7.23 12.20 8.89
N LYS A 8 -6.29 11.30 9.22
CA LYS A 8 -6.53 10.05 9.97
C LYS A 8 -7.51 9.11 9.27
N TRP A 9 -7.69 9.27 7.96
CA TRP A 9 -8.58 8.43 7.19
C TRP A 9 -7.95 7.06 6.91
N VAL A 10 -8.77 6.01 6.96
CA VAL A 10 -8.34 4.60 6.90
C VAL A 10 -8.84 3.96 5.61
N GLU A 11 -7.96 3.29 4.89
CA GLU A 11 -8.31 2.42 3.75
C GLU A 11 -7.88 0.97 4.05
N ALA A 12 -8.80 0.02 3.85
CA ALA A 12 -8.53 -1.39 4.03
C ALA A 12 -9.28 -2.23 3.01
N ILE A 13 -8.60 -3.23 2.45
CA ILE A 13 -9.19 -4.25 1.61
C ILE A 13 -8.97 -5.63 2.23
N LEU A 14 -9.86 -6.57 1.93
CA LEU A 14 -9.69 -7.97 2.27
C LEU A 14 -9.02 -8.68 1.10
N VAL A 15 -7.85 -9.27 1.35
CA VAL A 15 -7.14 -10.13 0.40
C VAL A 15 -7.05 -11.55 0.94
N LYS A 16 -7.06 -12.55 0.05
CA LYS A 16 -6.97 -13.97 0.43
C LYS A 16 -5.57 -14.34 0.93
N GLU A 17 -4.56 -13.75 0.31
CA GLU A 17 -3.15 -13.88 0.67
C GLU A 17 -2.48 -12.53 0.42
N VAL A 18 -1.57 -12.13 1.30
CA VAL A 18 -0.81 -10.89 1.14
C VAL A 18 0.54 -11.24 0.53
N ASP A 19 0.71 -10.92 -0.74
CA ASP A 19 2.00 -10.98 -1.42
C ASP A 19 2.45 -9.59 -1.90
N GLN A 20 3.66 -9.49 -2.42
CA GLN A 20 4.20 -8.21 -2.89
C GLN A 20 3.39 -7.63 -4.06
N LYS A 21 2.80 -8.47 -4.91
CA LYS A 21 1.99 -8.02 -6.05
C LYS A 21 0.70 -7.38 -5.56
N GLU A 22 0.02 -8.01 -4.60
CA GLU A 22 -1.19 -7.48 -3.98
C GLU A 22 -0.93 -6.16 -3.24
N VAL A 23 0.22 -6.03 -2.57
CA VAL A 23 0.63 -4.75 -1.95
C VAL A 23 0.81 -3.65 -3.01
N ILE A 24 1.46 -3.96 -4.14
CA ILE A 24 1.65 -2.99 -5.22
C ILE A 24 0.31 -2.58 -5.83
N ASN A 25 -0.55 -3.55 -6.15
CA ASN A 25 -1.90 -3.27 -6.68
C ASN A 25 -2.71 -2.42 -5.71
N PHE A 26 -2.64 -2.72 -4.41
CA PHE A 26 -3.31 -1.92 -3.38
C PHE A 26 -2.83 -0.46 -3.39
N ILE A 27 -1.52 -0.23 -3.43
CA ILE A 27 -0.97 1.14 -3.45
C ILE A 27 -1.39 1.87 -4.74
N GLU A 28 -1.31 1.22 -5.90
CA GLU A 28 -1.68 1.82 -7.17
C GLU A 28 -3.18 2.16 -7.23
N ASP A 29 -4.04 1.16 -6.99
CA ASP A 29 -5.49 1.27 -7.21
C ASP A 29 -6.22 2.00 -6.08
N HIS A 30 -5.80 1.80 -4.84
CA HIS A 30 -6.51 2.33 -3.67
C HIS A 30 -5.89 3.59 -3.08
N ILE A 31 -4.58 3.82 -3.27
CA ILE A 31 -3.90 5.00 -2.74
C ILE A 31 -3.67 6.03 -3.86
N ILE A 32 -2.91 5.67 -4.89
CA ILE A 32 -2.49 6.63 -5.93
C ILE A 32 -3.67 7.07 -6.79
N PHE A 33 -4.47 6.13 -7.31
CA PHE A 33 -5.61 6.47 -8.17
C PHE A 33 -6.68 7.31 -7.47
N ARG A 34 -6.84 7.16 -6.15
CA ARG A 34 -7.91 7.82 -5.38
C ARG A 34 -7.46 9.12 -4.71
N PHE A 35 -6.25 9.15 -4.16
CA PHE A 35 -5.73 10.27 -3.35
C PHE A 35 -4.57 11.00 -4.00
N GLY A 36 -4.04 10.49 -5.11
CA GLY A 36 -2.83 10.99 -5.74
C GLY A 36 -1.56 10.37 -5.15
N ILE A 37 -0.40 10.84 -5.62
CA ILE A 37 0.90 10.30 -5.22
C ILE A 37 1.24 10.79 -3.80
N PRO A 38 1.38 9.91 -2.80
CA PRO A 38 1.81 10.32 -1.47
C PRO A 38 3.27 10.79 -1.49
N GLN A 39 3.60 11.77 -0.65
CA GLN A 39 4.99 12.22 -0.50
C GLN A 39 5.89 11.13 0.11
N THR A 40 5.35 10.39 1.09
CA THR A 40 6.05 9.33 1.82
C THR A 40 5.06 8.24 2.19
N ILE A 41 5.46 6.97 2.00
CA ILE A 41 4.77 5.81 2.55
C ILE A 41 5.71 5.18 3.58
N THR A 42 5.22 5.00 4.80
CA THR A 42 5.99 4.37 5.88
C THR A 42 5.38 3.02 6.20
N THR A 43 6.14 1.95 6.00
CA THR A 43 5.72 0.58 6.31
C THR A 43 6.62 -0.01 7.39
N ASP A 44 6.21 -1.14 7.96
CA ASP A 44 7.16 -1.99 8.67
C ASP A 44 8.19 -2.59 7.68
N GLN A 45 9.20 -3.27 8.23
CA GLN A 45 10.23 -3.97 7.44
C GLN A 45 9.77 -5.37 7.01
N GLY A 46 8.46 -5.58 6.83
CA GLY A 46 7.89 -6.83 6.36
C GLY A 46 8.45 -7.24 4.99
N THR A 47 8.56 -8.54 4.76
CA THR A 47 9.09 -9.09 3.50
C THR A 47 8.26 -8.68 2.28
N VAL A 48 6.95 -8.53 2.46
CA VAL A 48 6.02 -8.05 1.43
C VAL A 48 6.28 -6.60 0.99
N PHE A 49 6.95 -5.80 1.83
CA PHE A 49 7.30 -4.39 1.55
C PHE A 49 8.76 -4.19 1.14
N THR A 50 9.63 -5.17 1.42
CA THR A 50 11.09 -5.07 1.20
C THR A 50 11.58 -5.85 -0.02
N GLY A 51 10.70 -6.59 -0.70
CA GLY A 51 11.01 -7.31 -1.94
C GLY A 51 11.24 -6.40 -3.15
N ARG A 52 11.74 -6.96 -4.25
CA ARG A 52 11.86 -6.27 -5.55
C ARG A 52 10.95 -6.92 -6.57
N LYS A 53 10.11 -6.12 -7.25
CA LYS A 53 9.42 -6.56 -8.46
C LYS A 53 10.47 -6.76 -9.56
N VAL A 54 10.73 -8.00 -9.92
CA VAL A 54 11.54 -8.34 -11.10
C VAL A 54 10.59 -8.43 -12.28
N VAL A 55 10.77 -7.56 -13.27
CA VAL A 55 10.01 -7.55 -14.54
C VAL A 55 10.81 -8.22 -15.65
#